data_AF-A0A496YMX6-F1
#
_entry.id   AF-A0A496YMX6-F1
#
_cell.length_a   1.000
_cell.length_b   1.000
_cell.length_c   1.000
_cell.angle_alpha   90.00
_cell.angle_beta   90.00
_cell.angle_gamma   90.00
#
_symmetry.space_group_name_H-M   'P 1'
#
loop_
_entity.id
_entity.type
_entity.pdbx_description
1 polymer ?
#
loop_
_entity_poly.entity_id
_entity_poly.type
_entity_poly.pdbx_seq_one_letter_code
_entity_poly.pdbx_strand_id
1 'polypeptide(L)'
;MKRITVFTGNGAGKTTAALGRALRAAGHGYKVVFIQFMKGRKSGEHKVKIPNLTFYQFGREEFVKLGSPTEKDRELARKGLEHARNFLKGGVFMLVLDEA
;
A
#
# COMPACT_ATOMS: atom_id res chain seq x y z
N MET A 1 16.49 -0.37 14.52
CA MET A 1 16.35 -1.68 13.86
C MET A 1 15.17 -1.64 12.89
N LYS A 2 15.35 -2.04 11.62
CA LYS A 2 14.25 -2.14 10.65
C LYS A 2 13.51 -3.45 10.86
N ARG A 3 12.17 -3.45 10.84
CA ARG A 3 11.32 -4.63 11.02
C ARG A 3 10.39 -4.80 9.82
N ILE A 4 10.21 -6.04 9.39
CA ILE A 4 9.22 -6.42 8.37
C ILE A 4 8.07 -7.13 9.11
N THR A 5 6.84 -6.83 8.72
CA THR A 5 5.65 -7.52 9.23
C THR A 5 4.79 -7.92 8.04
N VAL A 6 4.40 -9.19 8.01
CA VAL A 6 3.56 -9.75 6.95
C VAL A 6 2.20 -10.10 7.54
N PHE A 7 1.15 -9.51 7.00
CA PHE A 7 -0.23 -9.91 7.29
C PHE A 7 -0.72 -10.80 6.14
N THR A 8 -0.93 -12.09 6.40
CA THR A 8 -1.33 -13.09 5.39
C THR A 8 -2.48 -13.97 5.90
N GLY A 9 -3.03 -14.83 5.04
CA GLY A 9 -4.15 -15.72 5.32
C GLY A 9 -5.46 -15.28 4.64
N ASN A 10 -6.45 -16.18 4.63
CA ASN A 10 -7.71 -15.99 3.92
C ASN A 10 -8.73 -15.13 4.70
N GLY A 11 -8.48 -14.88 5.99
CA GLY A 11 -9.33 -14.04 6.80
C GLY A 11 -9.34 -12.58 6.33
N ALA A 12 -10.47 -11.91 6.56
CA ALA A 12 -10.57 -10.46 6.49
C ALA A 12 -9.70 -9.84 7.60
N GLY A 13 -9.10 -8.68 7.33
CA GLY A 13 -8.37 -7.92 8.36
C GLY A 13 -6.94 -7.50 8.02
N LYS A 14 -6.34 -8.03 6.95
CA LYS A 14 -4.94 -7.74 6.57
C LYS A 14 -4.72 -6.25 6.28
N THR A 15 -5.48 -5.71 5.33
CA THR A 15 -5.39 -4.29 4.94
C THR A 15 -5.78 -3.38 6.11
N THR A 16 -6.83 -3.69 6.87
CA THR A 16 -7.26 -2.87 8.01
C THR A 16 -6.25 -2.89 9.15
N ALA A 17 -5.59 -4.02 9.42
CA ALA A 17 -4.49 -4.09 10.40
C ALA A 17 -3.28 -3.24 9.96
N ALA A 18 -2.93 -3.28 8.67
CA ALA A 18 -1.89 -2.43 8.11
C ALA A 18 -2.26 -0.93 8.20
N LEU A 19 -3.51 -0.58 7.89
CA LEU A 19 -4.03 0.78 8.01
C LEU A 19 -3.99 1.27 9.46
N GLY A 20 -4.42 0.46 10.43
CA GLY A 20 -4.39 0.83 11.84
C GLY A 20 -2.96 1.13 12.33
N ARG A 21 -1.97 0.38 11.87
CA ARG A 21 -0.55 0.66 12.17
C ARG A 21 -0.05 1.94 11.49
N ALA A 22 -0.43 2.15 10.24
CA ALA A 22 -0.10 3.36 9.49
C ALA A 22 -0.69 4.60 10.17
N LEU A 23 -1.97 4.56 10.54
CA LEU A 23 -2.66 5.62 11.26
C LEU A 23 -1.99 5.91 12.61
N ARG A 24 -1.65 4.86 13.39
CA ARG A 24 -0.96 5.03 14.67
C ARG A 24 0.39 5.74 14.50
N ALA A 25 1.20 5.31 13.53
CA ALA A 25 2.50 5.93 13.27
C ALA A 25 2.34 7.40 12.81
N ALA A 26 1.39 7.67 11.91
CA ALA A 26 1.08 9.01 11.44
C ALA A 26 0.60 9.93 12.59
N GLY A 27 -0.23 9.40 13.51
CA GLY A 27 -0.70 10.11 14.70
C GLY A 27 0.41 10.52 15.67
N HIS A 28 1.54 9.80 15.67
CA HIS A 28 2.75 10.20 16.40
C HIS A 28 3.66 11.16 15.61
N GLY A 29 3.20 11.69 14.46
CA GLY A 29 3.96 12.63 13.63
C GLY A 29 4.93 11.97 12.65
N TYR A 30 4.95 10.64 12.54
CA TYR A 30 5.87 9.97 11.62
C TYR A 30 5.34 9.96 10.19
N LYS A 31 6.26 10.09 9.22
CA LYS A 31 5.94 9.96 7.79
C LYS A 31 5.68 8.50 7.41
N VAL A 32 4.48 8.24 6.90
CA VAL A 32 4.01 6.93 6.47
C VAL A 32 3.58 6.98 5.01
N VAL A 33 3.99 5.96 4.26
CA VAL A 33 3.57 5.76 2.88
C VAL A 33 2.84 4.43 2.76
N PHE A 34 1.68 4.46 2.12
CA PHE A 34 0.82 3.30 1.92
C PHE A 34 0.63 3.05 0.43
N ILE A 35 1.27 2.00 -0.09
CA ILE A 35 1.20 1.61 -1.50
C ILE A 35 0.24 0.43 -1.63
N GLN A 36 -0.75 0.56 -2.50
CA GLN A 36 -1.73 -0.47 -2.82
C GLN A 36 -1.53 -0.98 -4.23
N PHE A 37 -1.28 -2.28 -4.36
CA PHE A 37 -1.21 -2.98 -5.63
C PHE A 37 -2.59 -3.50 -6.02
N MET A 38 -2.82 -3.71 -7.31
CA MET A 38 -4.07 -4.28 -7.86
C MET A 38 -5.35 -3.46 -7.58
N LYS A 39 -5.24 -2.32 -6.90
CA LYS A 39 -6.34 -1.40 -6.56
C LYS A 39 -6.18 -0.10 -7.35
N GLY A 40 -7.17 0.27 -8.15
CA GLY A 40 -7.24 1.57 -8.84
C GLY A 40 -8.49 2.39 -8.49
N ARG A 41 -9.49 1.80 -7.82
CA ARG A 41 -10.68 2.52 -7.34
C ARG A 41 -10.43 3.12 -5.96
N LYS A 42 -10.91 4.33 -5.74
CA LYS A 42 -10.88 4.97 -4.42
C LYS A 42 -11.93 4.35 -3.49
N SER A 43 -11.50 3.81 -2.36
CA SER A 43 -12.34 3.47 -1.20
C SER A 43 -12.40 4.60 -0.15
N GLY A 44 -13.10 4.37 0.97
CA GLY A 44 -13.31 5.37 2.03
C GLY A 44 -12.03 5.88 2.70
N GLU A 45 -11.03 5.01 2.86
CA GLU A 45 -9.72 5.34 3.45
C GLU A 45 -8.93 6.38 2.66
N HIS A 46 -9.23 6.58 1.36
CA HIS A 46 -8.65 7.67 0.55
C HIS A 46 -9.38 9.00 0.72
N LYS A 47 -10.60 9.00 1.28
CA LYS A 47 -11.39 10.22 1.49
C LYS A 47 -11.00 10.93 2.78
N VAL A 48 -10.40 10.21 3.72
CA VAL A 48 -9.93 10.76 4.99
C VAL A 48 -8.55 11.38 4.80
N LYS A 49 -8.40 12.64 5.21
CA LYS A 49 -7.10 13.32 5.21
C LYS A 49 -6.41 13.08 6.56
N ILE A 50 -5.34 12.29 6.54
CA ILE A 50 -4.51 12.03 7.72
C ILE A 50 -3.15 12.69 7.49
N PRO A 51 -2.74 13.68 8.31
CA PRO A 51 -1.41 14.26 8.23
C PRO A 51 -0.32 13.18 8.26
N ASN A 52 0.72 13.34 7.45
CA ASN A 52 1.85 12.41 7.34
C ASN A 52 1.55 11.00 6.80
N LEU A 53 0.33 10.71 6.36
CA LEU A 53 -0.02 9.45 5.67
C LEU A 53 -0.37 9.71 4.21
N THR A 54 0.40 9.15 3.29
CA THR A 54 0.15 9.27 1.84
C THR A 54 -0.18 7.92 1.22
N PHE A 55 -1.25 7.87 0.43
CA PHE A 55 -1.66 6.69 -0.33
C PHE A 55 -1.22 6.78 -1.80
N TYR A 56 -0.74 5.67 -2.35
CA TYR A 56 -0.49 5.48 -3.77
C TYR A 56 -1.15 4.19 -4.25
N GLN A 57 -1.84 4.28 -5.39
CA GLN A 57 -2.58 3.16 -5.98
C GLN A 57 -1.93 2.76 -7.31
N PHE A 58 -1.58 1.48 -7.43
CA PHE A 58 -0.97 0.87 -8.62
C PHE A 58 -1.80 -0.34 -9.05
N GLY A 59 -3.00 -0.05 -9.52
CA GLY A 59 -3.91 -1.03 -10.08
C GLY A 59 -4.89 -0.36 -11.01
N ARG A 60 -5.62 -1.18 -11.77
CA ARG A 60 -6.71 -0.70 -12.62
C ARG A 60 -7.99 -0.54 -11.82
N GLU A 61 -8.98 0.11 -12.41
CA GLU A 61 -10.31 0.13 -11.82
C GLU A 61 -10.99 -1.24 -11.89
N GLU A 62 -10.59 -2.10 -12.84
CA GLU A 62 -11.08 -3.47 -12.91
C GLU A 62 -10.27 -4.42 -12.03
N PHE A 63 -10.90 -5.51 -11.61
CA PHE A 63 -10.21 -6.59 -10.92
C PHE A 63 -9.23 -7.32 -11.85
N VAL A 64 -8.07 -7.65 -11.30
CA VAL A 64 -7.11 -8.54 -11.95
C VAL A 64 -7.65 -9.97 -11.86
N LYS A 65 -7.71 -10.67 -13.00
CA LYS A 65 -8.09 -12.09 -13.02
C LYS A 65 -6.96 -12.93 -12.42
N LEU A 66 -7.29 -13.70 -11.38
CA LEU A 66 -6.34 -14.60 -10.75
C LEU A 66 -5.81 -15.61 -11.77
N GLY A 67 -4.49 -15.79 -11.83
CA GLY A 67 -3.81 -16.67 -12.79
C GLY A 67 -3.68 -16.11 -14.21
N SER A 68 -4.28 -14.96 -14.52
CA SER A 68 -4.24 -14.37 -15.87
C SER A 68 -4.11 -12.83 -15.84
N PRO A 69 -3.04 -12.28 -15.24
CA PRO A 69 -2.79 -10.84 -15.25
C PRO A 69 -2.47 -10.35 -16.68
N THR A 70 -3.04 -9.22 -17.06
CA THR A 70 -2.73 -8.55 -18.33
C THR A 70 -1.33 -7.92 -18.27
N GLU A 71 -0.77 -7.54 -19.42
CA GLU A 71 0.50 -6.80 -19.42
C GLU A 71 0.36 -5.45 -18.71
N LYS A 72 -0.83 -4.84 -18.74
CA LYS A 72 -1.11 -3.61 -18.00
C LYS A 72 -1.04 -3.82 -16.48
N ASP A 73 -1.54 -4.95 -15.98
CA ASP A 73 -1.44 -5.30 -14.56
C ASP A 73 0.03 -5.45 -14.13
N ARG A 74 0.84 -6.09 -14.97
CA ARG A 74 2.29 -6.26 -14.74
C ARG A 74 3.03 -4.93 -14.78
N GLU A 75 2.69 -4.06 -15.74
CA GLU A 75 3.26 -2.71 -15.84
C GLU A 75 2.99 -1.89 -14.56
N LEU A 76 1.74 -1.87 -14.09
CA LEU A 76 1.36 -1.15 -12.87
C LEU A 76 2.05 -1.72 -11.64
N ALA A 77 2.13 -3.04 -11.52
CA ALA A 77 2.87 -3.69 -10.42
C ALA A 77 4.36 -3.29 -10.43
N ARG A 78 5.02 -3.29 -11.59
CA ARG A 78 6.42 -2.85 -11.73
C ARG A 78 6.59 -1.39 -11.30
N LYS A 79 5.69 -0.49 -11.73
CA LYS A 79 5.69 0.92 -11.32
C LYS A 79 5.51 1.08 -9.81
N GLY A 80 4.62 0.29 -9.19
CA GLY A 80 4.44 0.30 -7.74
C GLY A 80 5.68 -0.14 -6.98
N LEU A 81 6.37 -1.19 -7.46
CA LEU A 81 7.63 -1.65 -6.87
C LEU A 81 8.76 -0.63 -7.04
N GLU A 82 8.87 0.02 -8.19
CA GLU A 82 9.83 1.11 -8.39
C GLU A 82 9.55 2.28 -7.44
N HIS A 83 8.29 2.66 -7.30
CA HIS A 83 7.88 3.72 -6.38
C HIS A 83 8.19 3.36 -4.91
N ALA A 84 7.93 2.13 -4.51
CA ALA A 84 8.30 1.61 -3.19
C ALA A 84 9.81 1.70 -2.92
N ARG A 85 10.64 1.34 -3.91
CA ARG A 85 12.11 1.43 -3.81
C ARG A 85 12.60 2.84 -3.55
N ASN A 86 11.94 3.85 -4.09
CA ASN A 86 12.31 5.25 -3.85
C ASN A 86 12.12 5.65 -2.38
N PHE A 87 11.06 5.16 -1.71
CA PHE A 87 10.83 5.44 -0.29
C PHE A 87 11.74 4.65 0.65
N LEU A 88 12.19 3.46 0.24
CA LEU A 88 13.20 2.71 0.99
C LEU A 88 14.54 3.46 1.06
N LYS A 89 14.86 4.23 0.01
CA LYS A 89 16.06 5.10 -0.05
C LYS A 89 15.83 6.46 0.63
N GLY A 90 14.65 7.05 0.44
CA GLY A 90 14.33 8.42 0.83
C GLY A 90 13.92 8.63 2.30
N GLY A 91 13.87 7.58 3.12
CA GLY A 91 13.60 7.69 4.56
C GLY A 91 12.14 7.96 4.88
N VAL A 92 11.32 6.91 4.96
CA VAL A 92 10.01 6.93 5.63
C VAL A 92 10.08 6.10 6.90
N PHE A 93 9.28 6.47 7.91
CA PHE A 93 9.23 5.67 9.14
C PHE A 93 8.55 4.33 8.90
N MET A 94 7.49 4.33 8.10
CA MET A 94 6.76 3.12 7.72
C MET A 94 6.38 3.16 6.24
N LEU A 95 6.68 2.06 5.55
CA LEU A 95 6.21 1.79 4.19
C LEU A 95 5.31 0.56 4.25
N VAL A 96 4.06 0.72 3.83
CA VAL A 96 3.10 -0.37 3.69
C VAL A 96 3.00 -0.75 2.21
N LEU A 97 3.11 -2.05 1.94
CA LEU A 97 2.90 -2.65 0.62
C LEU A 97 1.70 -3.59 0.74
N ASP A 98 0.53 -3.13 0.31
CA ASP A 98 -0.74 -3.84 0.41
C ASP A 98 -1.06 -4.54 -0.91
N GLU A 99 -1.36 -5.84 -0.85
CA GLU A 99 -1.51 -6.75 -2.00
C GLU A 99 -0.23 -6.92 -2.87
N ALA A 100 0.95 -6.88 -2.23
CA ALA A 100 2.26 -6.97 -2.90
C ALA A 100 2.78 -8.40 -3.12
#